data_AF-A0A176SYH2-F1
#
_entry.id   AF-A0A176SYH2-F1
#
_cell.length_a   1.000
_cell.length_b   1.000
_cell.length_c   1.000
_cell.angle_alpha   90.00
_cell.angle_beta   90.00
_cell.angle_gamma   90.00
#
_symmetry.space_group_name_H-M   'P 1'
#
loop_
_entity.id
_entity.type
_entity.pdbx_description
1 polymer ?
#
loop_
_entity_poly.entity_id
_entity_poly.type
_entity_poly.pdbx_seq_one_letter_code
_entity_poly.pdbx_strand_id
1 'polypeptide(L)'
;MVIFIIIVALIYFFAVRPFLRQKKAESYISYYNVPDEIKEMIDSENVFDLSEILVDLELNQEYKEAKIILEAINSKGMNFSRRVDKIRNEMRIKAGLGPLQHF
;
A
#
# COMPACT_ATOMS: atom_id res chain seq x y z
N MET A 1 14.38 25.98 23.71
CA MET A 1 15.19 25.02 22.93
C MET A 1 15.11 23.60 23.50
N VAL A 2 15.65 23.33 24.70
CA VAL A 2 15.66 21.96 25.27
C VAL A 2 14.26 21.38 25.48
N ILE A 3 13.33 22.15 26.02
CA ILE A 3 11.92 21.73 26.24
C ILE A 3 11.22 21.39 24.91
N PHE A 4 11.52 22.12 23.84
CA PHE A 4 10.95 21.86 22.52
C PHE A 4 11.44 20.52 21.94
N ILE A 5 12.72 20.22 22.10
CA ILE A 5 13.31 18.92 21.69
C ILE A 5 12.65 17.77 22.47
N ILE A 6 12.42 17.95 23.77
CA ILE A 6 11.76 16.95 24.63
C ILE A 6 10.31 16.69 24.16
N ILE A 7 9.57 17.75 23.82
CA ILE A 7 8.19 17.62 23.32
C ILE A 7 8.15 16.87 21.98
N VAL A 8 9.04 17.22 21.04
CA VAL A 8 9.13 16.51 19.75
C VAL A 8 9.53 15.05 19.93
N ALA A 9 10.47 14.75 20.83
CA ALA A 9 10.88 13.39 21.16
C ALA A 9 9.73 12.56 21.78
N LEU A 10 8.95 13.18 22.67
CA LEU A 10 7.77 12.55 23.26
C LEU A 10 6.70 12.25 22.22
N ILE A 11 6.39 13.20 21.32
CA ILE A 11 5.43 12.98 20.22
C ILE A 11 5.91 11.85 19.30
N TYR A 12 7.20 11.82 18.96
CA TYR A 12 7.75 10.75 18.15
C TYR A 12 7.61 9.37 18.82
N PHE A 13 7.91 9.29 20.13
CA PHE A 13 7.89 8.02 20.85
C PHE A 13 6.48 7.50 21.15
N PHE A 14 5.55 8.39 21.49
CA PHE A 14 4.20 8.03 21.92
C PHE A 14 3.14 8.04 20.82
N ALA A 15 3.32 8.82 19.74
CA ALA A 15 2.35 8.86 18.63
C ALA A 15 2.91 8.20 17.36
N VAL A 16 4.05 8.67 16.86
CA VAL A 16 4.57 8.25 15.55
C VAL A 16 5.04 6.80 15.56
N ARG A 17 5.86 6.42 16.55
CA ARG A 17 6.42 5.06 16.65
C ARG A 17 5.35 3.95 16.80
N PRO A 18 4.36 4.04 17.70
CA PRO A 18 3.33 3.01 17.80
C PRO A 18 2.42 2.97 16.56
N PHE A 19 2.11 4.11 15.96
CA PHE A 19 1.35 4.18 14.72
C PHE A 19 2.05 3.46 13.56
N LEU A 20 3.36 3.68 13.38
CA LEU A 20 4.16 2.97 12.37
C LEU A 20 4.22 1.46 12.62
N ARG A 21 4.20 1.03 13.89
CA ARG A 21 4.14 -0.40 14.25
C ARG A 21 2.79 -1.03 13.90
N GLN A 22 1.69 -0.34 14.20
CA GLN A 22 0.34 -0.81 13.85
C GLN A 22 0.20 -0.96 12.33
N LYS A 23 0.60 0.06 11.56
CA LYS A 23 0.52 0.01 10.09
C LYS A 23 1.31 -1.16 9.50
N LYS A 24 2.49 -1.46 10.04
CA LYS A 24 3.26 -2.66 9.62
C LYS A 24 2.50 -3.94 9.96
N ALA A 25 1.97 -4.06 11.17
CA ALA A 25 1.21 -5.24 11.57
C ALA A 25 -0.01 -5.47 10.68
N GLU A 26 -0.76 -4.41 10.35
CA GLU A 26 -1.88 -4.45 9.41
C GLU A 26 -1.45 -4.93 8.02
N SER A 27 -0.37 -4.38 7.45
CA SER A 27 0.16 -4.85 6.16
C SER A 27 0.54 -6.34 6.17
N TYR A 28 1.16 -6.83 7.25
CA TYR A 28 1.48 -8.25 7.38
C TYR A 28 0.21 -9.11 7.48
N ILE A 29 -0.79 -8.68 8.24
CA ILE A 29 -2.08 -9.40 8.35
C ILE A 29 -2.79 -9.43 6.99
N SER A 30 -2.84 -8.30 6.28
CA SER A 30 -3.45 -8.20 4.96
C SER A 30 -2.75 -9.11 3.93
N TYR A 31 -1.42 -9.28 4.01
CA TYR A 31 -0.69 -10.25 3.19
C TYR A 31 -1.12 -11.70 3.42
N TYR A 32 -1.47 -12.10 4.64
CA TYR A 32 -1.99 -13.46 4.89
C TYR A 32 -3.44 -13.65 4.42
N ASN A 33 -4.20 -12.55 4.30
CA ASN A 33 -5.61 -12.56 3.94
C ASN A 33 -5.87 -12.50 2.42
N VAL A 34 -4.86 -12.22 1.59
CA VAL A 34 -5.02 -12.26 0.13
C VAL A 34 -4.94 -13.70 -0.41
N PRO A 35 -5.57 -13.99 -1.57
CA PRO A 35 -5.43 -15.28 -2.26
C PRO A 35 -3.97 -15.63 -2.56
N ASP A 36 -3.67 -16.92 -2.65
CA ASP A 36 -2.29 -17.39 -2.85
C ASP A 36 -1.69 -16.95 -4.19
N GLU A 37 -2.51 -16.77 -5.23
CA GLU A 37 -2.08 -16.20 -6.52
C GLU A 37 -1.53 -14.77 -6.35
N ILE A 38 -2.19 -13.93 -5.54
CA ILE A 38 -1.74 -12.57 -5.25
C ILE A 38 -0.45 -12.60 -4.42
N LYS A 39 -0.32 -13.55 -3.48
CA LYS A 39 0.92 -13.72 -2.70
C LYS A 39 2.08 -14.08 -3.62
N GLU A 40 1.89 -15.02 -4.54
CA GLU A 40 2.90 -15.40 -5.52
C GLU A 40 3.31 -14.22 -6.40
N MET A 41 2.35 -13.41 -6.85
CA MET A 41 2.64 -12.18 -7.61
C MET A 41 3.43 -11.15 -6.78
N ILE A 42 3.11 -10.99 -5.50
CA ILE A 42 3.86 -10.11 -4.58
C ILE A 42 5.28 -10.65 -4.36
N ASP A 43 5.42 -11.97 -4.22
CA ASP A 43 6.69 -12.62 -3.93
C ASP A 43 7.63 -12.59 -5.13
N SER A 44 7.08 -12.84 -6.32
CA SER A 44 7.76 -12.74 -7.62
C SER A 44 7.94 -11.32 -8.13
N GLU A 45 7.44 -10.32 -7.40
CA GLU A 45 7.45 -8.91 -7.77
C GLU A 45 6.81 -8.62 -9.15
N ASN A 46 5.73 -9.31 -9.49
CA ASN A 46 5.01 -9.11 -10.73
C ASN A 46 4.16 -7.82 -10.69
N VAL A 47 4.81 -6.71 -11.01
CA VAL A 47 4.24 -5.36 -10.92
C VAL A 47 3.07 -5.15 -11.88
N PHE A 48 3.14 -5.72 -13.08
CA PHE A 48 2.13 -5.49 -14.13
C PHE A 48 0.81 -6.12 -13.77
N ASP A 49 0.80 -7.42 -13.47
CA ASP A 49 -0.41 -8.17 -13.18
C ASP A 49 -1.10 -7.65 -11.92
N LEU A 50 -0.32 -7.28 -10.88
CA LEU A 50 -0.87 -6.64 -9.69
C LEU A 50 -1.50 -5.27 -10.00
N SER A 51 -0.93 -4.51 -10.92
CA SER A 51 -1.49 -3.22 -11.31
C SER A 51 -2.79 -3.39 -12.08
N GLU A 52 -2.86 -4.39 -12.96
CA GLU A 52 -4.07 -4.72 -13.74
C GLU A 52 -5.21 -5.15 -12.82
N ILE A 53 -4.95 -6.10 -11.90
CA ILE A 53 -5.93 -6.55 -10.90
C ILE A 53 -6.44 -5.38 -10.07
N LEU A 54 -5.54 -4.48 -9.62
CA LEU A 54 -5.96 -3.31 -8.86
C LEU A 54 -6.85 -2.35 -9.64
N VAL A 55 -6.59 -2.16 -10.94
CA VAL A 55 -7.44 -1.31 -11.80
C VAL A 55 -8.78 -1.97 -12.07
N ASP A 56 -8.81 -3.28 -12.30
CA ASP A 56 -10.06 -4.02 -12.50
C ASP A 56 -10.96 -3.96 -11.27
N LEU A 57 -10.40 -4.17 -10.07
CA LEU A 57 -11.14 -4.02 -8.82
C LEU A 57 -11.70 -2.59 -8.65
N GLU A 58 -10.98 -1.57 -9.10
CA GLU A 58 -11.45 -0.18 -9.05
C GLU A 58 -12.56 0.11 -10.05
N LEU A 59 -12.48 -0.46 -11.25
CA LEU A 59 -13.54 -0.39 -12.26
C LEU A 59 -14.82 -1.07 -11.76
N ASN A 60 -14.67 -2.19 -11.06
CA ASN A 60 -15.77 -2.93 -10.45
C ASN A 60 -16.26 -2.34 -9.11
N GLN A 61 -15.65 -1.25 -8.63
CA GLN A 61 -15.96 -0.59 -7.35
C GLN A 61 -15.71 -1.47 -6.11
N GLU A 62 -14.86 -2.49 -6.24
CA GLU A 62 -14.44 -3.41 -5.17
C GLU A 62 -13.29 -2.81 -4.34
N TYR A 63 -13.49 -1.58 -3.86
CA TYR A 63 -12.46 -0.80 -3.16
C TYR A 63 -11.92 -1.46 -1.89
N LYS A 64 -12.74 -2.30 -1.24
CA LYS A 64 -12.33 -3.04 -0.04
C LYS A 64 -11.23 -4.04 -0.36
N GLU A 65 -11.37 -4.76 -1.46
CA GLU A 65 -10.41 -5.78 -1.90
C GLU A 65 -9.16 -5.12 -2.45
N ALA A 66 -9.31 -4.07 -3.26
CA ALA A 66 -8.18 -3.26 -3.72
C ALA A 66 -7.35 -2.72 -2.54
N LYS A 67 -8.00 -2.28 -1.45
CA LYS A 67 -7.32 -1.82 -0.24
C LYS A 67 -6.52 -2.95 0.43
N ILE A 68 -7.09 -4.14 0.58
CA ILE A 68 -6.42 -5.29 1.19
C ILE A 68 -5.17 -5.67 0.37
N ILE A 69 -5.29 -5.70 -0.95
CA ILE A 69 -4.18 -6.01 -1.86
C ILE A 69 -3.09 -4.92 -1.77
N LEU A 70 -3.46 -3.64 -1.74
CA LEU A 70 -2.50 -2.54 -1.55
C LEU A 70 -1.75 -2.63 -0.21
N GLU A 71 -2.44 -3.00 0.86
CA GLU A 71 -1.81 -3.22 2.17
C GLU A 71 -0.87 -4.43 2.14
N ALA A 72 -1.24 -5.50 1.43
CA ALA A 72 -0.39 -6.67 1.21
C ALA A 72 0.87 -6.32 0.40
N ILE A 73 0.73 -5.55 -0.69
CA ILE A 73 1.85 -5.04 -1.49
C ILE A 73 2.80 -4.20 -0.63
N ASN A 74 2.26 -3.36 0.25
CA ASN A 74 3.04 -2.55 1.18
C ASN A 74 3.87 -3.38 2.17
N SER A 75 3.45 -4.62 2.48
CA SER A 75 4.20 -5.52 3.35
C SER A 75 5.56 -5.93 2.77
N LYS A 76 5.65 -6.05 1.43
CA LYS A 76 6.90 -6.38 0.70
C LYS A 76 7.90 -5.22 0.78
N GLY A 77 7.42 -3.99 0.70
CA GLY A 77 8.23 -2.79 0.93
C GLY A 77 7.87 -1.61 0.06
N MET A 78 8.33 -0.43 0.47
CA MET A 78 7.97 0.84 -0.14
C MET A 78 8.42 0.98 -1.60
N ASN A 79 9.59 0.44 -1.97
CA ASN A 79 10.07 0.48 -3.34
C ASN A 79 9.19 -0.33 -4.28
N PHE A 80 8.72 -1.50 -3.82
CA PHE A 80 7.82 -2.35 -4.59
C PHE A 80 6.47 -1.67 -4.81
N SER A 81 5.84 -1.18 -3.74
CA SER A 81 4.56 -0.45 -3.81
C SER A 81 4.63 0.71 -4.80
N ARG A 82 5.69 1.52 -4.76
CA ARG A 82 5.85 2.66 -5.69
C ARG A 82 5.94 2.24 -7.15
N ARG A 83 6.54 1.09 -7.46
CA ARG A 83 6.59 0.58 -8.83
C ARG A 83 5.19 0.16 -9.29
N VAL A 84 4.42 -0.50 -8.42
CA VAL A 84 3.02 -0.87 -8.70
C VAL A 84 2.17 0.38 -8.92
N ASP A 85 2.24 1.37 -8.02
CA ASP A 85 1.44 2.59 -8.15
C ASP A 85 1.77 3.39 -9.42
N LYS A 86 3.04 3.36 -9.87
CA LYS A 86 3.43 4.00 -11.14
C LYS A 86 2.71 3.35 -12.33
N ILE A 87 2.73 2.02 -12.43
CA ILE A 87 2.10 1.29 -13.54
C ILE A 87 0.57 1.38 -13.44
N ARG A 88 0.00 1.16 -12.25
CA ARG A 88 -1.42 1.34 -11.96
C ARG A 88 -1.92 2.73 -12.36
N ASN A 89 -1.17 3.79 -12.06
CA ASN A 89 -1.57 5.14 -12.44
C ASN A 89 -1.70 5.31 -13.97
N GLU A 90 -0.75 4.76 -14.73
CA GLU A 90 -0.83 4.78 -16.20
C GLU A 90 -2.03 3.98 -16.72
N MET A 91 -2.31 2.82 -16.12
CA MET A 91 -3.45 1.97 -16.46
C MET A 91 -4.80 2.63 -16.12
N ARG A 92 -4.93 3.24 -14.94
CA ARG A 92 -6.13 4.00 -14.53
C ARG A 92 -6.47 5.13 -15.50
N ILE A 93 -5.45 5.88 -15.93
CA ILE A 93 -5.63 6.97 -16.90
C ILE A 93 -6.16 6.42 -18.23
N LYS A 94 -5.60 5.29 -18.71
CA LYS A 94 -6.08 4.62 -19.92
C LYS A 94 -7.51 4.09 -19.78
N ALA A 95 -7.88 3.60 -18.60
CA ALA A 95 -9.21 3.10 -18.28
C ALA A 95 -10.26 4.21 -18.02
N GLY A 96 -9.87 5.48 -18.03
CA GLY A 96 -10.79 6.61 -17.80
C GLY A 96 -11.10 6.90 -16.32
N LEU A 97 -10.42 6.25 -15.38
CA LEU A 97 -10.57 6.46 -13.93
C LEU A 97 -9.83 7.71 -13.40
N GLY A 98 -9.05 8.36 -14.26
CA GLY A 98 -8.21 9.50 -13.88
C GLY A 98 -6.97 9.12 -13.06
N PRO A 99 -6.09 10.09 -12.77
CA PRO A 99 -4.85 9.85 -12.06
C PRO A 99 -5.06 9.54 -10.57
N LEU A 100 -4.12 8.79 -9.97
CA LEU A 100 -4.05 8.63 -8.52
C LEU A 100 -3.77 9.99 -7.86
N GLN A 101 -4.52 10.30 -6.79
CA GLN A 101 -4.36 11.55 -6.06
C GLN A 101 -3.13 11.54 -5.13
N HIS A 102 -2.71 10.36 -4.64
CA HIS A 102 -1.59 10.19 -3.72
C HIS A 102 -0.78 8.91 -4.04
N PHE A 103 0.55 9.00 -3.91
CA PHE A 103 1.55 7.94 -4.10
C PHE A 103 2.21 7.54 -2.77
#